data_AF-A0A3R7IGU5-F1
#
_entry.id   AF-A0A3R7IGU5-F1
#
_cell.length_a   1.000
_cell.length_b   1.000
_cell.length_c   1.000
_cell.angle_alpha   90.00
_cell.angle_beta   90.00
_cell.angle_gamma   90.00
#
_symmetry.space_group_name_H-M   'P 1'
#
loop_
_entity.id
_entity.type
_entity.pdbx_description
1 polymer ?
#
loop_
_entity_poly.entity_id
_entity_poly.type
_entity_poly.pdbx_seq_one_letter_code
_entity_poly.pdbx_strand_id
1 'polypeptide(L)'
;MEKETAVNAADRVICALKDRGLTINQNEVESALIDNNKNVENIKWVEEHLGPDTLLSQEELTLFTTLKNSGALQNIISDPDLAATRPFLDDDLRSAIESHVCKNNEGFDNKETSNGYIKSMKAEGNISQLRDLARELEASLKSELERVTNDGRKILSALAVRVKDDDRILADLEQSASGIQLTTDDASITKRASELGSLLAEYVAEEIHCRLDRLYLESVKAGRADTADRATEKEEEALMTLGDELESLYPEIDLLAEMSTRQLFNEPILRELQSVHGQLRLASHKRLEHILDTIVEMTSSIGRLGELLQGRESYCATLEALTASYRTEIGNQFSEKPSSRRETLNMRRRSTPVLSIPTAPEKRMDSSDFQAIAGVLRRIGLSVESVFQSEEQEGNGHCGDNALFDKKQDIVECLRNLSVGAKLPLVAGLIPSDQASQLLTSALSEHSRFKTSLLDVEQDKKLSDLESQLGQLQKGIERLNLDVLYQRDRSQEKFMEKWA
;
A
#
# COMPACT_ATOMS: atom_id res chain seq x y z
N MET A 1 -47.67 -58.66 13.33
CA MET A 1 -46.85 -59.20 14.45
C MET A 1 -45.45 -58.68 14.24
N GLU A 2 -45.25 -57.40 14.57
CA GLU A 2 -43.98 -56.71 14.40
C GLU A 2 -43.13 -56.99 15.64
N LYS A 3 -41.86 -57.37 15.43
CA LYS A 3 -40.90 -57.53 16.51
C LYS A 3 -40.14 -56.23 16.67
N GLU A 4 -40.34 -55.55 17.80
CA GLU A 4 -39.41 -54.53 18.25
C GLU A 4 -38.01 -55.12 18.35
N THR A 5 -37.07 -54.54 17.58
CA THR A 5 -35.65 -54.85 17.71
C THR A 5 -35.12 -54.09 18.92
N ALA A 6 -34.93 -54.79 20.03
CA ALA A 6 -34.29 -54.23 21.22
C ALA A 6 -32.91 -53.65 20.86
N VAL A 7 -32.74 -52.35 21.05
CA VAL A 7 -31.49 -51.64 20.74
C VAL A 7 -30.42 -52.09 21.73
N ASN A 8 -29.34 -52.68 21.23
CA ASN A 8 -28.28 -53.23 22.06
C ASN A 8 -27.46 -52.10 22.71
N ALA A 9 -27.06 -52.24 23.98
CA ALA A 9 -26.33 -51.20 24.69
C ALA A 9 -24.96 -50.89 24.06
N ALA A 10 -24.29 -51.92 23.55
CA ALA A 10 -23.03 -51.80 22.82
C ALA A 10 -23.18 -50.92 21.56
N ASP A 11 -24.26 -51.08 20.79
CA ASP A 11 -24.50 -50.31 19.57
C ASP A 11 -24.67 -48.82 19.87
N ARG A 12 -25.42 -48.46 20.92
CA ARG A 12 -25.59 -47.05 21.35
C ARG A 12 -24.26 -46.41 21.75
N VAL A 13 -23.43 -47.12 22.50
CA VAL A 13 -22.10 -46.65 22.90
C VAL A 13 -21.18 -46.49 21.68
N ILE A 14 -21.18 -47.46 20.77
CA ILE A 14 -20.37 -47.44 19.55
C ILE A 14 -20.80 -46.29 18.61
N CYS A 15 -22.10 -46.03 18.46
CA CYS A 15 -22.60 -44.86 17.71
C CYS A 15 -22.15 -43.55 18.35
N ALA A 16 -22.41 -43.33 19.64
CA ALA A 16 -22.06 -42.10 20.33
C ALA A 16 -20.54 -41.80 20.35
N LEU A 17 -19.69 -42.83 20.28
CA LEU A 17 -18.23 -42.70 20.17
C LEU A 17 -17.78 -42.41 18.72
N LYS A 18 -18.42 -43.03 17.71
CA LYS A 18 -18.16 -42.76 16.30
C LYS A 18 -18.53 -41.33 15.90
N ASP A 19 -19.66 -40.82 16.38
CA ASP A 19 -20.14 -39.46 16.07
C ASP A 19 -19.15 -38.37 16.55
N ARG A 20 -18.34 -38.69 17.57
CA ARG A 20 -17.27 -37.84 18.12
C ARG A 20 -15.86 -38.14 17.60
N GLY A 21 -15.73 -39.00 16.58
CA GLY A 21 -14.46 -39.28 15.92
C GLY A 21 -13.46 -40.15 16.70
N LEU A 22 -13.91 -40.88 17.74
CA LEU A 22 -13.04 -41.76 18.52
C LEU A 22 -13.00 -43.17 17.92
N THR A 23 -11.84 -43.59 17.42
CA THR A 23 -11.62 -44.92 16.83
C THR A 23 -11.34 -45.97 17.91
N ILE A 24 -12.34 -46.77 18.27
CA ILE A 24 -12.25 -47.80 19.32
C ILE A 24 -12.55 -49.20 18.73
N ASN A 25 -11.88 -50.23 19.26
CA ASN A 25 -12.05 -51.63 18.88
C ASN A 25 -13.44 -52.15 19.27
N GLN A 26 -14.32 -52.36 18.28
CA GLN A 26 -15.72 -52.74 18.49
C GLN A 26 -15.85 -54.04 19.33
N ASN A 27 -15.02 -55.05 19.02
CA ASN A 27 -14.99 -56.34 19.72
C ASN A 27 -14.69 -56.23 21.23
N GLU A 28 -13.96 -55.20 21.65
CA GLU A 28 -13.53 -55.00 23.04
C GLU A 28 -14.65 -54.36 23.88
N VAL A 29 -15.41 -53.43 23.27
CA VAL A 29 -16.62 -52.82 23.85
C VAL A 29 -17.76 -53.83 23.93
N GLU A 30 -17.97 -54.64 22.89
CA GLU A 30 -18.94 -55.74 22.92
C GLU A 30 -18.59 -56.78 23.99
N SER A 31 -17.32 -57.17 24.11
CA SER A 31 -16.89 -58.13 25.15
C SER A 31 -17.06 -57.59 26.58
N ALA A 32 -16.96 -56.27 26.77
CA ALA A 32 -17.13 -55.64 28.09
C ALA A 32 -18.60 -55.44 28.49
N LEU A 33 -19.52 -55.20 27.54
CA LEU A 33 -20.94 -55.00 27.83
C LEU A 33 -21.77 -56.30 27.76
N ILE A 34 -21.36 -57.29 26.97
CA ILE A 34 -22.02 -58.60 26.85
C ILE A 34 -21.49 -59.57 27.91
N ASP A 35 -21.55 -59.16 29.19
CA ASP A 35 -21.56 -60.11 30.29
C ASP A 35 -23.03 -60.48 30.61
N ASN A 36 -23.37 -61.74 30.35
CA ASN A 36 -24.77 -62.21 30.21
C ASN A 36 -25.63 -62.06 31.49
N ASN A 37 -25.02 -61.69 32.62
CA ASN A 37 -25.70 -61.52 33.90
C ASN A 37 -25.91 -60.04 34.29
N LYS A 38 -25.42 -59.07 33.51
CA LYS A 38 -25.47 -57.63 33.83
C LYS A 38 -26.01 -56.70 32.74
N ASN A 39 -26.49 -57.24 31.61
CA ASN A 39 -26.94 -56.43 30.47
C ASN A 39 -27.97 -55.34 30.87
N VAL A 40 -28.90 -55.60 31.79
CA VAL A 40 -29.88 -54.59 32.27
C VAL A 40 -29.22 -53.47 33.09
N GLU A 41 -28.23 -53.79 33.93
CA GLU A 41 -27.43 -52.78 34.66
C GLU A 41 -26.58 -51.96 33.68
N ASN A 42 -26.01 -52.62 32.66
CA ASN A 42 -25.20 -51.97 31.62
C ASN A 42 -26.04 -51.03 30.74
N ILE A 43 -27.26 -51.43 30.35
CA ILE A 43 -28.23 -50.56 29.65
C ILE A 43 -28.53 -49.33 30.50
N LYS A 44 -28.87 -49.53 31.78
CA LYS A 44 -29.20 -48.42 32.71
C LYS A 44 -28.01 -47.50 32.93
N TRP A 45 -26.79 -48.04 33.06
CA TRP A 45 -25.57 -47.25 33.16
C TRP A 45 -25.32 -46.41 31.90
N VAL A 46 -25.52 -47.00 30.71
CA VAL A 46 -25.43 -46.28 29.42
C VAL A 46 -26.49 -45.18 29.33
N GLU A 47 -27.71 -45.37 29.84
CA GLU A 47 -28.72 -44.30 29.84
C GLU A 47 -28.45 -43.19 30.86
N GLU A 48 -27.83 -43.51 32.00
CA GLU A 48 -27.43 -42.52 33.01
C GLU A 48 -26.15 -41.74 32.62
N HIS A 49 -25.23 -42.33 31.85
CA HIS A 49 -23.90 -41.76 31.56
C HIS A 49 -23.65 -41.40 30.08
N LEU A 50 -24.53 -41.81 29.16
CA LEU A 50 -24.56 -41.36 27.77
C LEU A 50 -25.91 -40.67 27.45
N GLY A 51 -26.32 -39.76 28.33
CA GLY A 51 -27.45 -38.85 28.12
C GLY A 51 -27.03 -37.54 27.43
N PRO A 52 -27.97 -36.75 26.87
CA PRO A 52 -27.64 -35.46 26.25
C PRO A 52 -26.97 -34.46 27.21
N ASP A 53 -27.17 -34.63 28.53
CA ASP A 53 -26.64 -33.74 29.56
C ASP A 53 -25.17 -34.06 29.95
N THR A 54 -24.70 -35.28 29.66
CA THR A 54 -23.33 -35.76 29.93
C THR A 54 -22.43 -35.76 28.68
N LEU A 55 -23.00 -35.45 27.53
CA LEU A 55 -22.38 -35.61 26.22
C LEU A 55 -22.40 -34.27 25.47
N LEU A 56 -21.24 -33.72 25.12
CA LEU A 56 -21.20 -32.54 24.25
C LEU A 56 -21.98 -32.83 22.96
N SER A 57 -22.87 -31.89 22.63
CA SER A 57 -23.58 -31.82 21.36
C SER A 57 -22.58 -31.72 20.19
N GLN A 58 -23.00 -32.13 19.00
CA GLN A 58 -22.16 -32.05 17.80
C GLN A 58 -21.72 -30.61 17.51
N GLU A 59 -22.61 -29.65 17.74
CA GLU A 59 -22.33 -28.22 17.59
C GLU A 59 -21.28 -27.77 18.61
N GLU A 60 -21.44 -28.12 19.88
CA GLU A 60 -20.49 -27.82 20.96
C GLU A 60 -19.11 -28.44 20.72
N LEU A 61 -19.06 -29.65 20.16
CA LEU A 61 -17.80 -30.32 19.81
C LEU A 61 -17.10 -29.65 18.62
N THR A 62 -17.87 -29.19 17.61
CA THR A 62 -17.30 -28.37 16.52
C THR A 62 -16.83 -27.00 17.02
N LEU A 63 -17.54 -26.38 17.97
CA LEU A 63 -17.11 -25.14 18.62
C LEU A 63 -15.84 -25.36 19.44
N PHE A 64 -15.79 -26.40 20.28
CA PHE A 64 -14.61 -26.73 21.09
C PHE A 64 -13.38 -27.01 20.23
N THR A 65 -13.52 -27.78 19.15
CA THR A 65 -12.42 -28.08 18.23
C THR A 65 -11.97 -26.86 17.43
N THR A 66 -12.88 -25.98 17.00
CA THR A 66 -12.50 -24.72 16.32
C THR A 66 -11.87 -23.71 17.27
N LEU A 67 -12.34 -23.58 18.51
CA LEU A 67 -11.71 -22.78 19.58
C LEU A 67 -10.33 -23.31 19.97
N LYS A 68 -10.13 -24.63 19.98
CA LYS A 68 -8.84 -25.27 20.23
C LYS A 68 -7.86 -25.04 19.09
N ASN A 69 -8.31 -25.21 17.83
CA ASN A 69 -7.47 -25.05 16.65
C ASN A 69 -7.12 -23.57 16.36
N SER A 70 -7.95 -22.62 16.80
CA SER A 70 -7.69 -21.18 16.69
C SER A 70 -6.84 -20.60 17.82
N GLY A 71 -6.46 -21.40 18.83
CA GLY A 71 -5.66 -20.97 19.98
C GLY A 71 -6.40 -20.07 20.99
N ALA A 72 -7.61 -19.61 20.67
CA ALA A 72 -8.41 -18.74 21.54
C ALA A 72 -8.74 -19.40 22.90
N LEU A 73 -8.85 -20.73 22.94
CA LEU A 73 -9.03 -21.50 24.18
C LEU A 73 -7.88 -21.27 25.19
N GLN A 74 -6.65 -21.04 24.73
CA GLN A 74 -5.50 -20.77 25.59
C GLN A 74 -5.66 -19.42 26.31
N ASN A 75 -6.18 -18.41 25.61
CA ASN A 75 -6.45 -17.08 26.16
C ASN A 75 -7.58 -17.12 27.20
N ILE A 76 -8.64 -17.90 26.94
CA ILE A 76 -9.77 -18.06 27.87
C ILE A 76 -9.37 -18.82 29.14
N ILE A 77 -8.52 -19.85 29.04
CA ILE A 77 -8.01 -20.59 30.21
C ILE A 77 -6.98 -19.78 31.00
N SER A 78 -6.27 -18.86 30.33
CA SER A 78 -5.26 -17.99 30.96
C SER A 78 -5.87 -16.73 31.59
N ASP A 79 -7.20 -16.55 31.50
CA ASP A 79 -7.93 -15.45 32.13
C ASP A 79 -8.26 -15.81 33.60
N PRO A 80 -7.64 -15.15 34.61
CA PRO A 80 -7.80 -15.52 36.01
C PRO A 80 -9.23 -15.32 36.53
N ASP A 81 -10.05 -14.46 35.89
CA ASP A 81 -11.43 -14.22 36.29
C ASP A 81 -12.38 -15.40 35.95
N LEU A 82 -11.97 -16.32 35.07
CA LEU A 82 -12.76 -17.53 34.80
C LEU A 82 -12.79 -18.49 36.00
N ALA A 83 -11.72 -18.51 36.82
CA ALA A 83 -11.69 -19.24 38.08
C ALA A 83 -12.47 -18.53 39.20
N ALA A 84 -12.71 -17.22 39.08
CA ALA A 84 -13.49 -16.43 40.04
C ALA A 84 -15.01 -16.57 39.85
N THR A 85 -15.46 -17.06 38.67
CA THR A 85 -16.87 -17.29 38.40
C THR A 85 -17.31 -18.64 38.99
N ARG A 86 -17.66 -18.64 40.29
CA ARG A 86 -18.24 -19.78 41.01
C ARG A 86 -19.35 -20.43 40.17
N PRO A 87 -19.28 -21.74 39.84
CA PRO A 87 -20.37 -22.42 39.16
C PRO A 87 -21.67 -22.27 39.95
N PHE A 88 -22.76 -21.94 39.26
CA PHE A 88 -24.09 -21.92 39.86
C PHE A 88 -24.39 -23.32 40.40
N LEU A 89 -24.49 -23.46 41.72
CA LEU A 89 -24.85 -24.72 42.36
C LEU A 89 -26.37 -24.88 42.33
N ASP A 90 -26.85 -26.11 42.12
CA ASP A 90 -28.29 -26.39 42.10
C ASP A 90 -29.00 -26.04 43.42
N ASP A 91 -28.27 -25.97 44.54
CA ASP A 91 -28.78 -25.46 45.81
C ASP A 91 -29.01 -23.94 45.80
N ASP A 92 -28.20 -23.16 45.07
CA ASP A 92 -28.44 -21.73 44.87
C ASP A 92 -29.64 -21.50 43.93
N LEU A 93 -29.82 -22.37 42.93
CA LEU A 93 -31.03 -22.39 42.08
C LEU A 93 -32.28 -22.81 42.87
N ARG A 94 -32.21 -23.85 43.71
CA ARG A 94 -33.31 -24.24 44.61
C ARG A 94 -33.63 -23.16 45.61
N SER A 95 -32.62 -22.56 46.25
CA SER A 95 -32.80 -21.43 47.17
C SER A 95 -33.43 -20.23 46.47
N ALA A 96 -33.04 -19.93 45.22
CA ALA A 96 -33.69 -18.89 44.41
C ALA A 96 -35.14 -19.24 44.08
N ILE A 97 -35.44 -20.49 43.70
CA ILE A 97 -36.80 -20.97 43.38
C ILE A 97 -37.68 -20.97 44.63
N GLU A 98 -37.22 -21.51 45.76
CA GLU A 98 -37.94 -21.49 47.04
C GLU A 98 -38.13 -20.07 47.55
N SER A 99 -37.12 -19.20 47.45
CA SER A 99 -37.26 -17.78 47.74
C SER A 99 -38.32 -17.12 46.86
N HIS A 100 -38.40 -17.48 45.57
CA HIS A 100 -39.40 -16.95 44.65
C HIS A 100 -40.80 -17.52 44.90
N VAL A 101 -40.92 -18.78 45.32
CA VAL A 101 -42.20 -19.43 45.69
C VAL A 101 -42.73 -18.89 47.02
N CYS A 102 -41.86 -18.70 48.03
CA CYS A 102 -42.24 -18.06 49.29
C CYS A 102 -42.65 -16.60 49.08
N LYS A 103 -41.91 -15.82 48.27
CA LYS A 103 -42.30 -14.45 47.87
C LYS A 103 -43.60 -14.39 47.07
N ASN A 104 -43.95 -15.45 46.33
CA ASN A 104 -45.22 -15.53 45.60
C ASN A 104 -46.40 -15.94 46.51
N ASN A 105 -46.17 -16.76 47.54
CA ASN A 105 -47.24 -17.28 48.40
C ASN A 105 -47.64 -16.34 49.55
N GLU A 106 -46.78 -15.43 50.00
CA GLU A 106 -47.16 -14.35 50.94
C GLU A 106 -47.93 -13.20 50.27
N GLY A 107 -48.16 -13.27 48.94
CA GLY A 107 -48.81 -12.23 48.13
C GLY A 107 -50.33 -12.37 47.94
N PHE A 108 -50.95 -13.44 48.46
CA PHE A 108 -52.39 -13.67 48.31
C PHE A 108 -53.24 -12.87 49.31
N ASP A 109 -53.24 -11.54 49.14
CA ASP A 109 -54.48 -10.75 49.21
C ASP A 109 -54.27 -9.30 48.73
N ASN A 110 -55.15 -8.86 47.82
CA ASN A 110 -55.42 -7.45 47.47
C ASN A 110 -54.30 -6.59 46.83
N LYS A 111 -53.81 -6.91 45.60
CA LYS A 111 -53.08 -5.88 44.78
C LYS A 111 -52.89 -6.05 43.25
N GLU A 112 -53.65 -6.90 42.55
CA GLU A 112 -53.31 -7.22 41.14
C GLU A 112 -53.51 -6.10 40.09
N THR A 113 -54.49 -5.20 40.23
CA THR A 113 -54.82 -4.25 39.15
C THR A 113 -53.96 -2.99 39.06
N SER A 114 -53.15 -2.64 40.07
CA SER A 114 -52.34 -1.40 40.05
C SER A 114 -50.88 -1.63 39.66
N ASN A 115 -50.28 -2.78 40.01
CA ASN A 115 -48.86 -3.04 39.73
C ASN A 115 -48.58 -3.43 38.26
N GLY A 116 -49.54 -4.04 37.56
CA GLY A 116 -49.40 -4.33 36.12
C GLY A 116 -49.19 -3.05 35.30
N TYR A 117 -50.04 -2.05 35.52
CA TYR A 117 -49.95 -0.73 34.86
C TYR A 117 -48.65 0.02 35.20
N ILE A 118 -48.21 0.01 36.46
CA ILE A 118 -46.95 0.67 36.85
C ILE A 118 -45.72 -0.04 36.24
N LYS A 119 -45.78 -1.37 36.07
CA LYS A 119 -44.69 -2.15 35.48
C LYS A 119 -44.66 -2.03 33.94
N SER A 120 -45.81 -1.98 33.26
CA SER A 120 -45.87 -1.68 31.82
C SER A 120 -45.45 -0.24 31.55
N MET A 121 -45.96 0.76 32.28
CA MET A 121 -45.52 2.16 32.12
C MET A 121 -44.02 2.36 32.35
N LYS A 122 -43.40 1.63 33.29
CA LYS A 122 -41.94 1.69 33.49
C LYS A 122 -41.16 0.99 32.36
N ALA A 123 -41.67 -0.13 31.85
CA ALA A 123 -41.07 -0.80 30.69
C ALA A 123 -41.20 0.07 29.42
N GLU A 124 -42.39 0.59 29.14
CA GLU A 124 -42.69 1.53 28.05
C GLU A 124 -41.87 2.82 28.16
N GLY A 125 -41.68 3.36 29.37
CA GLY A 125 -40.82 4.52 29.62
C GLY A 125 -39.34 4.23 29.34
N ASN A 126 -38.83 3.06 29.72
CA ASN A 126 -37.46 2.65 29.40
C ASN A 126 -37.29 2.39 27.90
N ILE A 127 -38.28 1.79 27.23
CA ILE A 127 -38.30 1.56 25.78
C ILE A 127 -38.37 2.91 25.03
N SER A 128 -39.13 3.89 25.51
CA SER A 128 -39.16 5.22 24.91
C SER A 128 -37.82 5.93 25.04
N GLN A 129 -37.17 5.86 26.21
CA GLN A 129 -35.82 6.40 26.42
C GLN A 129 -34.77 5.74 25.52
N LEU A 130 -34.79 4.41 25.39
CA LEU A 130 -33.90 3.68 24.48
C LEU A 130 -34.11 4.12 23.01
N ARG A 131 -35.38 4.34 22.62
CA ARG A 131 -35.77 4.81 21.28
C ARG A 131 -35.44 6.28 21.05
N ASP A 132 -35.44 7.12 22.08
CA ASP A 132 -34.98 8.51 22.02
C ASP A 132 -33.47 8.54 21.79
N LEU A 133 -32.71 7.75 22.55
CA LEU A 133 -31.25 7.66 22.47
C LEU A 133 -30.78 7.03 21.14
N ALA A 134 -31.52 6.06 20.60
CA ALA A 134 -31.29 5.55 19.24
C ALA A 134 -31.54 6.63 18.16
N ARG A 135 -32.59 7.46 18.31
CA ARG A 135 -32.84 8.60 17.40
C ARG A 135 -31.76 9.67 17.49
N GLU A 136 -31.24 9.92 18.68
CA GLU A 136 -30.11 10.84 18.90
C GLU A 136 -28.84 10.31 18.24
N LEU A 137 -28.54 9.01 18.36
CA LEU A 137 -27.43 8.40 17.63
C LEU A 137 -27.63 8.44 16.11
N GLU A 138 -28.84 8.18 15.60
CA GLU A 138 -29.13 8.29 14.16
C GLU A 138 -28.94 9.71 13.64
N ALA A 139 -29.41 10.72 14.39
CA ALA A 139 -29.22 12.13 14.07
C ALA A 139 -27.73 12.52 14.10
N SER A 140 -26.99 12.04 15.10
CA SER A 140 -25.55 12.24 15.22
C SER A 140 -24.79 11.64 14.03
N LEU A 141 -24.98 10.35 13.73
CA LEU A 141 -24.35 9.66 12.59
C LEU A 141 -24.68 10.31 11.25
N LYS A 142 -25.93 10.75 11.08
CA LYS A 142 -26.34 11.48 9.88
C LYS A 142 -25.65 12.84 9.78
N SER A 143 -25.53 13.58 10.89
CA SER A 143 -24.83 14.87 10.92
C SER A 143 -23.32 14.71 10.65
N GLU A 144 -22.68 13.67 11.16
CA GLU A 144 -21.27 13.35 10.89
C GLU A 144 -21.05 12.94 9.43
N LEU A 145 -21.96 12.15 8.84
CA LEU A 145 -21.92 11.81 7.42
C LEU A 145 -22.11 13.05 6.52
N GLU A 146 -23.06 13.93 6.85
CA GLU A 146 -23.22 15.22 6.17
C GLU A 146 -21.96 16.09 6.33
N ARG A 147 -21.33 16.11 7.52
CA ARG A 147 -20.04 16.79 7.74
C ARG A 147 -18.93 16.22 6.85
N VAL A 148 -18.77 14.89 6.80
CA VAL A 148 -17.78 14.20 5.96
C VAL A 148 -17.96 14.47 4.47
N THR A 149 -19.20 14.50 3.97
CA THR A 149 -19.47 14.85 2.56
C THR A 149 -19.19 16.33 2.28
N ASN A 150 -19.50 17.22 3.23
CA ASN A 150 -19.18 18.65 3.12
C ASN A 150 -17.67 18.91 3.13
N ASP A 151 -16.91 18.23 4.00
CA ASP A 151 -15.46 18.33 4.07
C ASP A 151 -14.79 17.69 2.85
N GLY A 152 -15.34 16.60 2.32
CA GLY A 152 -14.96 16.04 1.02
C GLY A 152 -15.07 17.07 -0.11
N ARG A 153 -16.17 17.83 -0.18
CA ARG A 153 -16.32 18.92 -1.17
C ARG A 153 -15.31 20.06 -0.96
N LYS A 154 -15.03 20.45 0.29
CA LYS A 154 -13.98 21.44 0.60
C LYS A 154 -12.60 20.97 0.13
N ILE A 155 -12.24 19.72 0.44
CA ILE A 155 -10.96 19.12 0.07
C ILE A 155 -10.82 19.02 -1.45
N LEU A 156 -11.86 18.59 -2.17
CA LEU A 156 -11.87 18.59 -3.64
C LEU A 156 -11.68 20.01 -4.22
N SER A 157 -12.29 21.03 -3.62
CA SER A 157 -12.08 22.42 -4.05
C SER A 157 -10.65 22.91 -3.76
N ALA A 158 -10.06 22.53 -2.63
CA ALA A 158 -8.69 22.88 -2.28
C ALA A 158 -7.65 22.16 -3.16
N LEU A 159 -7.88 20.89 -3.49
CA LEU A 159 -7.08 20.14 -4.46
C LEU A 159 -7.18 20.75 -5.86
N ALA A 160 -8.39 21.16 -6.30
CA ALA A 160 -8.58 21.79 -7.60
C ALA A 160 -7.95 23.19 -7.72
N VAL A 161 -7.76 23.90 -6.61
CA VAL A 161 -6.94 25.14 -6.57
C VAL A 161 -5.46 24.77 -6.64
N ARG A 162 -5.02 23.83 -5.79
CA ARG A 162 -3.62 23.41 -5.74
C ARG A 162 -3.10 22.86 -7.06
N VAL A 163 -3.84 21.99 -7.74
CA VAL A 163 -3.43 21.45 -9.06
C VAL A 163 -3.20 22.59 -10.05
N LYS A 164 -3.98 23.68 -10.00
CA LYS A 164 -3.74 24.86 -10.84
C LYS A 164 -2.53 25.70 -10.42
N ASP A 165 -2.22 25.74 -9.12
CA ASP A 165 -0.98 26.35 -8.63
C ASP A 165 0.24 25.50 -9.05
N ASP A 166 0.14 24.18 -8.98
CA ASP A 166 1.15 23.21 -9.43
C ASP A 166 1.34 23.29 -10.96
N ASP A 167 0.26 23.36 -11.75
CA ASP A 167 0.29 23.60 -13.20
C ASP A 167 1.00 24.94 -13.55
N ARG A 168 0.76 26.00 -12.77
CA ARG A 168 1.45 27.29 -12.94
C ARG A 168 2.94 27.16 -12.63
N ILE A 169 3.30 26.50 -11.53
CA ILE A 169 4.70 26.25 -11.17
C ILE A 169 5.40 25.46 -12.28
N LEU A 170 4.75 24.44 -12.87
CA LEU A 170 5.29 23.69 -14.00
C LEU A 170 5.46 24.54 -15.27
N ALA A 171 4.58 25.50 -15.54
CA ALA A 171 4.75 26.44 -16.65
C ALA A 171 5.93 27.41 -16.41
N ASP A 172 6.07 27.94 -15.18
CA ASP A 172 7.21 28.78 -14.77
C ASP A 172 8.54 27.98 -14.83
N LEU A 173 8.48 26.67 -14.53
CA LEU A 173 9.56 25.70 -14.62
C LEU A 173 9.97 25.44 -16.08
N GLU A 174 9.00 25.21 -16.97
CA GLU A 174 9.22 25.03 -18.41
C GLU A 174 9.84 26.28 -19.03
N GLN A 175 9.34 27.47 -18.67
CA GLN A 175 9.94 28.74 -19.08
C GLN A 175 11.40 28.85 -18.61
N SER A 176 11.68 28.48 -17.36
CA SER A 176 13.05 28.48 -16.79
C SER A 176 13.97 27.47 -17.48
N ALA A 177 13.46 26.30 -17.84
CA ALA A 177 14.18 25.25 -18.57
C ALA A 177 14.44 25.67 -20.03
N SER A 178 13.50 26.34 -20.70
CA SER A 178 13.67 26.85 -22.07
C SER A 178 14.80 27.87 -22.20
N GLY A 179 15.14 28.55 -21.11
CA GLY A 179 16.28 29.47 -21.03
C GLY A 179 17.65 28.77 -20.96
N ILE A 180 17.70 27.44 -20.81
CA ILE A 180 18.95 26.66 -20.83
C ILE A 180 19.40 26.52 -22.29
N GLN A 181 20.23 27.45 -22.74
CA GLN A 181 20.84 27.38 -24.06
C GLN A 181 21.73 26.14 -24.16
N LEU A 182 21.42 25.27 -25.12
CA LEU A 182 22.36 24.24 -25.55
C LEU A 182 23.57 24.94 -26.20
N THR A 183 24.76 24.39 -25.97
CA THR A 183 26.04 25.02 -26.30
C THR A 183 26.08 25.55 -27.74
N THR A 184 26.48 26.80 -27.90
CA THR A 184 26.86 27.40 -29.18
C THR A 184 27.87 26.51 -29.91
N ASP A 185 28.00 26.68 -31.23
CA ASP A 185 28.99 25.99 -32.06
C ASP A 185 30.43 26.51 -31.79
N ASP A 186 30.86 26.35 -30.54
CA ASP A 186 32.17 26.72 -30.01
C ASP A 186 33.29 25.98 -30.78
N ALA A 187 33.00 24.78 -31.29
CA ALA A 187 33.90 24.00 -32.13
C ALA A 187 34.18 24.69 -33.48
N SER A 188 33.18 25.24 -34.18
CA SER A 188 33.44 26.00 -35.41
C SER A 188 34.10 27.35 -35.13
N ILE A 189 33.75 28.02 -34.02
CA ILE A 189 34.37 29.30 -33.63
C ILE A 189 35.86 29.12 -33.32
N THR A 190 36.23 28.10 -32.54
CA THR A 190 37.63 27.79 -32.24
C THR A 190 38.41 27.34 -33.47
N LYS A 191 37.84 26.48 -34.31
CA LYS A 191 38.44 26.08 -35.58
C LYS A 191 38.70 27.28 -36.49
N ARG A 192 37.68 28.14 -36.69
CA ARG A 192 37.79 29.37 -37.49
C ARG A 192 38.80 30.35 -36.90
N ALA A 193 38.88 30.49 -35.58
CA ALA A 193 39.90 31.33 -34.94
C ALA A 193 41.30 30.80 -35.26
N SER A 194 41.53 29.49 -35.12
CA SER A 194 42.83 28.87 -35.45
C SER A 194 43.21 29.02 -36.93
N GLU A 195 42.27 28.83 -37.86
CA GLU A 195 42.47 29.00 -39.31
C GLU A 195 42.80 30.45 -39.69
N LEU A 196 42.15 31.43 -39.07
CA LEU A 196 42.46 32.85 -39.28
C LEU A 196 43.78 33.25 -38.61
N GLY A 197 44.13 32.60 -37.48
CA GLY A 197 45.39 32.83 -36.77
C GLY A 197 46.62 32.27 -37.50
N SER A 198 46.50 31.14 -38.21
CA SER A 198 47.56 30.61 -39.08
C SER A 198 47.74 31.48 -40.32
N LEU A 199 46.64 31.85 -40.99
CA LEU A 199 46.68 32.76 -42.14
C LEU A 199 47.31 34.12 -41.78
N LEU A 200 47.04 34.63 -40.57
CA LEU A 200 47.68 35.86 -40.08
C LEU A 200 49.17 35.66 -39.78
N ALA A 201 49.59 34.48 -39.33
CA ALA A 201 51.01 34.17 -39.13
C ALA A 201 51.76 34.14 -40.47
N GLU A 202 51.19 33.45 -41.46
CA GLU A 202 51.71 33.39 -42.84
C GLU A 202 51.89 34.80 -43.41
N TYR A 203 50.86 35.67 -43.37
CA TYR A 203 50.99 37.04 -43.87
C TYR A 203 51.98 37.92 -43.09
N VAL A 204 52.13 37.72 -41.78
CA VAL A 204 53.12 38.48 -40.98
C VAL A 204 54.54 38.03 -41.31
N ALA A 205 54.78 36.72 -41.48
CA ALA A 205 56.05 36.20 -41.92
C ALA A 205 56.39 36.68 -43.34
N GLU A 206 55.46 36.54 -44.30
CA GLU A 206 55.62 37.05 -45.66
C GLU A 206 55.93 38.56 -45.71
N GLU A 207 55.27 39.39 -44.87
CA GLU A 207 55.58 40.83 -44.79
C GLU A 207 57.03 41.06 -44.32
N ILE A 208 57.47 40.34 -43.29
CA ILE A 208 58.83 40.45 -42.74
C ILE A 208 59.87 39.96 -43.77
N HIS A 209 59.60 38.84 -44.46
CA HIS A 209 60.45 38.30 -45.52
C HIS A 209 60.60 39.30 -46.67
N CYS A 210 59.49 39.80 -47.22
CA CYS A 210 59.52 40.82 -48.29
C CYS A 210 60.26 42.11 -47.87
N ARG A 211 60.18 42.48 -46.58
CA ARG A 211 60.90 43.64 -46.04
C ARG A 211 62.39 43.40 -45.86
N LEU A 212 62.79 42.19 -45.46
CA LEU A 212 64.19 41.76 -45.36
C LEU A 212 64.83 41.66 -46.75
N ASP A 213 64.19 40.96 -47.70
CA ASP A 213 64.63 40.86 -49.09
C ASP A 213 64.84 42.24 -49.72
N ARG A 214 63.90 43.18 -49.50
CA ARG A 214 64.03 44.56 -49.99
C ARG A 214 65.25 45.26 -49.37
N LEU A 215 65.45 45.16 -48.06
CA LEU A 215 66.58 45.80 -47.37
C LEU A 215 67.93 45.19 -47.77
N TYR A 216 67.99 43.86 -47.96
CA TYR A 216 69.16 43.15 -48.48
C TYR A 216 69.49 43.59 -49.91
N LEU A 217 68.50 43.64 -50.80
CA LEU A 217 68.71 44.12 -52.18
C LEU A 217 69.04 45.62 -52.23
N GLU A 218 68.58 46.43 -51.29
CA GLU A 218 68.96 47.84 -51.15
C GLU A 218 70.40 48.00 -50.62
N SER A 219 70.83 47.21 -49.64
CA SER A 219 72.20 47.27 -49.08
C SER A 219 73.25 46.77 -50.08
N VAL A 220 72.98 45.68 -50.82
CA VAL A 220 73.84 45.16 -51.90
C VAL A 220 73.99 46.20 -53.03
N LYS A 221 72.92 46.92 -53.38
CA LYS A 221 72.98 48.00 -54.38
C LYS A 221 73.75 49.22 -53.88
N ALA A 222 73.58 49.60 -52.62
CA ALA A 222 74.29 50.73 -52.02
C ALA A 222 75.79 50.45 -51.92
N GLY A 223 76.20 49.30 -51.37
CA GLY A 223 77.61 48.93 -51.26
C GLY A 223 78.33 48.92 -52.61
N ARG A 224 77.67 48.42 -53.67
CA ARG A 224 78.20 48.42 -55.04
C ARG A 224 78.27 49.80 -55.69
N ALA A 225 77.48 50.77 -55.23
CA ALA A 225 77.55 52.15 -55.70
C ALA A 225 78.76 52.91 -55.13
N ASP A 226 79.15 52.59 -53.88
CA ASP A 226 80.29 53.21 -53.20
C ASP A 226 81.65 52.60 -53.61
N THR A 227 81.70 51.33 -54.02
CA THR A 227 82.95 50.59 -54.34
C THR A 227 83.16 50.32 -55.84
N ALA A 228 83.00 51.35 -56.67
CA ALA A 228 82.89 51.25 -58.14
C ALA A 228 84.06 50.62 -58.95
N ASP A 229 85.13 50.08 -58.35
CA ASP A 229 86.28 49.53 -59.11
C ASP A 229 87.08 48.37 -58.44
N ARG A 230 86.74 47.93 -57.22
CA ARG A 230 87.51 46.90 -56.47
C ARG A 230 86.62 46.04 -55.56
N ALA A 231 85.74 45.21 -56.13
CA ALA A 231 85.16 44.12 -55.36
C ALA A 231 86.30 43.18 -54.92
N THR A 232 86.49 43.03 -53.61
CA THR A 232 87.44 42.07 -53.04
C THR A 232 86.73 40.73 -52.83
N GLU A 233 87.43 39.62 -53.06
CA GLU A 233 86.88 38.25 -52.85
C GLU A 233 86.27 38.08 -51.45
N LYS A 234 86.77 38.83 -50.46
CA LYS A 234 86.27 38.87 -49.08
C LYS A 234 84.90 39.55 -48.91
N GLU A 235 84.57 40.53 -49.74
CA GLU A 235 83.25 41.18 -49.72
C GLU A 235 82.19 40.25 -50.32
N GLU A 236 82.56 39.48 -51.35
CA GLU A 236 81.68 38.48 -51.95
C GLU A 236 81.49 37.26 -51.03
N GLU A 237 82.56 36.80 -50.36
CA GLU A 237 82.47 35.79 -49.29
C GLU A 237 81.59 36.26 -48.12
N ALA A 238 81.73 37.52 -47.68
CA ALA A 238 80.91 38.10 -46.61
C ALA A 238 79.43 38.27 -47.00
N LEU A 239 79.14 38.56 -48.27
CA LEU A 239 77.77 38.60 -48.79
C LEU A 239 77.13 37.21 -48.87
N MET A 240 77.90 36.18 -49.23
CA MET A 240 77.44 34.79 -49.19
C MET A 240 77.12 34.35 -47.75
N THR A 241 78.00 34.61 -46.78
CA THR A 241 77.71 34.27 -45.37
C THR A 241 76.49 35.01 -44.82
N LEU A 242 76.28 36.27 -45.21
CA LEU A 242 75.08 37.03 -44.82
C LEU A 242 73.80 36.48 -45.48
N GLY A 243 73.91 35.94 -46.71
CA GLY A 243 72.83 35.22 -47.37
C GLY A 243 72.45 33.94 -46.63
N ASP A 244 73.43 33.11 -46.27
CA ASP A 244 73.23 31.88 -45.50
C ASP A 244 72.63 32.17 -44.10
N GLU A 245 73.06 33.24 -43.44
CA GLU A 245 72.48 33.72 -42.17
C GLU A 245 71.03 34.18 -42.33
N LEU A 246 70.69 34.83 -43.46
CA LEU A 246 69.32 35.28 -43.76
C LEU A 246 68.39 34.09 -44.07
N GLU A 247 68.84 33.10 -44.85
CA GLU A 247 68.08 31.87 -45.09
C GLU A 247 67.84 31.08 -43.79
N SER A 248 68.79 31.10 -42.85
CA SER A 248 68.60 30.51 -41.52
C SER A 248 67.63 31.28 -40.61
N LEU A 249 67.38 32.57 -40.88
CA LEU A 249 66.51 33.41 -40.06
C LEU A 249 65.02 33.26 -40.43
N TYR A 250 64.71 32.97 -41.69
CA TYR A 250 63.33 32.78 -42.16
C TYR A 250 62.49 31.75 -41.37
N PRO A 251 62.96 30.51 -41.08
CA PRO A 251 62.19 29.59 -40.26
C PRO A 251 62.03 30.04 -38.79
N GLU A 252 62.91 30.91 -38.28
CA GLU A 252 62.72 31.53 -36.96
C GLU A 252 61.65 32.62 -37.01
N ILE A 253 61.59 33.40 -38.10
CA ILE A 253 60.53 34.39 -38.34
C ILE A 253 59.16 33.71 -38.47
N ASP A 254 59.06 32.60 -39.20
CA ASP A 254 57.82 31.81 -39.31
C ASP A 254 57.34 31.34 -37.92
N LEU A 255 58.23 30.77 -37.11
CA LEU A 255 57.93 30.31 -35.75
C LEU A 255 57.52 31.46 -34.82
N LEU A 256 58.21 32.61 -34.90
CA LEU A 256 57.91 33.79 -34.09
C LEU A 256 56.59 34.46 -34.52
N ALA A 257 56.29 34.50 -35.82
CA ALA A 257 55.00 34.95 -36.33
C ALA A 257 53.88 34.06 -35.80
N GLU A 258 53.99 32.74 -35.92
CA GLU A 258 53.01 31.78 -35.42
C GLU A 258 52.85 31.85 -33.89
N MET A 259 53.95 32.01 -33.14
CA MET A 259 53.88 32.24 -31.69
C MET A 259 53.16 33.54 -31.34
N SER A 260 53.45 34.64 -32.05
CA SER A 260 52.87 35.95 -31.78
C SER A 260 51.36 35.97 -32.05
N THR A 261 50.89 35.41 -33.17
CA THR A 261 49.45 35.38 -33.48
C THR A 261 48.70 34.44 -32.54
N ARG A 262 49.31 33.32 -32.16
CA ARG A 262 48.74 32.38 -31.19
C ARG A 262 48.57 33.04 -29.82
N GLN A 263 49.57 33.76 -29.34
CA GLN A 263 49.55 34.43 -28.03
C GLN A 263 48.61 35.66 -28.01
N LEU A 264 48.60 36.46 -29.08
CA LEU A 264 47.82 37.70 -29.16
C LEU A 264 46.34 37.50 -29.49
N PHE A 265 45.99 36.47 -30.26
CA PHE A 265 44.62 36.27 -30.76
C PHE A 265 44.01 34.92 -30.35
N ASN A 266 44.66 33.79 -30.67
CA ASN A 266 44.06 32.48 -30.43
C ASN A 266 43.86 32.18 -28.93
N GLU A 267 44.87 32.38 -28.09
CA GLU A 267 44.77 32.12 -26.66
C GLU A 267 43.75 33.02 -25.93
N PRO A 268 43.67 34.36 -26.16
CA PRO A 268 42.60 35.18 -25.61
C PRO A 268 41.21 34.76 -26.06
N ILE A 269 41.01 34.46 -27.36
CA ILE A 269 39.70 34.01 -27.88
C ILE A 269 39.29 32.69 -27.22
N LEU A 270 40.21 31.72 -27.10
CA LEU A 270 39.96 30.46 -26.41
C LEU A 270 39.62 30.65 -24.93
N ARG A 271 40.34 31.52 -24.21
CA ARG A 271 40.08 31.83 -22.80
C ARG A 271 38.73 32.51 -22.60
N GLU A 272 38.35 33.46 -23.44
CA GLU A 272 37.05 34.15 -23.31
C GLU A 272 35.90 33.21 -23.65
N LEU A 273 36.05 32.37 -24.68
CA LEU A 273 35.06 31.34 -25.01
C LEU A 273 34.87 30.34 -23.86
N GLN A 274 35.97 29.88 -23.23
CA GLN A 274 35.93 29.03 -22.04
C GLN A 274 35.31 29.74 -20.83
N SER A 275 35.59 31.04 -20.64
CA SER A 275 34.97 31.89 -19.60
C SER A 275 33.45 31.96 -19.78
N VAL A 276 32.98 32.37 -20.97
CA VAL A 276 31.56 32.49 -21.30
C VAL A 276 30.86 31.13 -21.20
N HIS A 277 31.47 30.06 -21.72
CA HIS A 277 30.95 28.70 -21.60
C HIS A 277 30.87 28.23 -20.13
N GLY A 278 31.87 28.53 -19.31
CA GLY A 278 31.87 28.25 -17.87
C GLY A 278 30.78 29.02 -17.12
N GLN A 279 30.57 30.30 -17.44
CA GLN A 279 29.49 31.11 -16.90
C GLN A 279 28.10 30.59 -17.32
N LEU A 280 27.93 30.23 -18.60
CA LEU A 280 26.68 29.66 -19.11
C LEU A 280 26.36 28.31 -18.43
N ARG A 281 27.37 27.44 -18.27
CA ARG A 281 27.23 26.18 -17.49
C ARG A 281 26.87 26.42 -16.04
N LEU A 282 27.47 27.41 -15.38
CA LEU A 282 27.14 27.72 -13.99
C LEU A 282 25.70 28.28 -13.88
N ALA A 283 25.28 29.10 -14.82
CA ALA A 283 23.93 29.65 -14.87
C ALA A 283 22.87 28.57 -15.20
N SER A 284 23.15 27.66 -16.13
CA SER A 284 22.25 26.55 -16.43
C SER A 284 22.21 25.52 -15.30
N HIS A 285 23.34 25.23 -14.65
CA HIS A 285 23.38 24.34 -13.48
C HIS A 285 22.53 24.90 -12.33
N LYS A 286 22.68 26.18 -11.99
CA LYS A 286 21.83 26.85 -10.97
C LYS A 286 20.34 26.82 -11.31
N ARG A 287 19.98 26.93 -12.59
CA ARG A 287 18.58 26.76 -13.03
C ARG A 287 18.12 25.32 -12.88
N LEU A 288 18.95 24.34 -13.21
CA LEU A 288 18.65 22.91 -13.03
C LEU A 288 18.54 22.52 -11.55
N GLU A 289 19.36 23.09 -10.66
CA GLU A 289 19.24 22.95 -9.21
C GLU A 289 17.88 23.50 -8.73
N HIS A 290 17.53 24.73 -9.12
CA HIS A 290 16.22 25.30 -8.79
C HIS A 290 15.04 24.49 -9.35
N ILE A 291 15.18 23.93 -10.55
CA ILE A 291 14.20 23.03 -11.15
C ILE A 291 14.06 21.74 -10.33
N LEU A 292 15.17 21.18 -9.85
CA LEU A 292 15.17 19.98 -9.02
C LEU A 292 14.55 20.25 -7.63
N ASP A 293 14.94 21.35 -6.97
CA ASP A 293 14.42 21.73 -5.65
C ASP A 293 12.90 21.92 -5.69
N THR A 294 12.38 22.64 -6.68
CA THR A 294 10.94 22.86 -6.87
C THR A 294 10.18 21.56 -7.16
N ILE A 295 10.73 20.65 -7.98
CA ILE A 295 10.14 19.31 -8.19
C ILE A 295 10.13 18.50 -6.88
N VAL A 296 11.19 18.58 -6.06
CA VAL A 296 11.27 17.89 -4.76
C VAL A 296 10.25 18.45 -3.77
N GLU A 297 10.07 19.77 -3.72
CA GLU A 297 9.04 20.42 -2.90
C GLU A 297 7.62 20.02 -3.35
N MET A 298 7.34 20.04 -4.66
CA MET A 298 6.06 19.58 -5.23
C MET A 298 5.79 18.10 -4.90
N THR A 299 6.80 17.24 -5.05
CA THR A 299 6.72 15.80 -4.74
C THR A 299 6.47 15.55 -3.25
N SER A 300 7.13 16.32 -2.38
CA SER A 300 6.91 16.26 -0.93
C SER A 300 5.53 16.78 -0.52
N SER A 301 5.04 17.82 -1.20
CA SER A 301 3.71 18.40 -1.03
C SER A 301 2.59 17.43 -1.43
N ILE A 302 2.69 16.79 -2.61
CA ILE A 302 1.70 15.80 -3.06
C ILE A 302 1.73 14.53 -2.21
N GLY A 303 2.91 14.09 -1.73
CA GLY A 303 3.04 12.99 -0.77
C GLY A 303 2.26 13.25 0.53
N ARG A 304 2.48 14.41 1.16
CA ARG A 304 1.73 14.85 2.36
C ARG A 304 0.22 14.92 2.15
N LEU A 305 -0.23 15.28 0.95
CA LEU A 305 -1.66 15.29 0.62
C LEU A 305 -2.21 13.88 0.44
N GLY A 306 -1.43 12.96 -0.11
CA GLY A 306 -1.75 11.53 -0.15
C GLY A 306 -2.00 10.97 1.26
N GLU A 307 -1.08 11.22 2.20
CA GLU A 307 -1.21 10.82 3.60
C GLU A 307 -2.49 11.38 4.25
N LEU A 308 -2.77 12.69 4.07
CA LEU A 308 -3.99 13.33 4.59
C LEU A 308 -5.27 12.76 3.97
N LEU A 309 -5.25 12.43 2.67
CA LEU A 309 -6.39 11.81 1.98
C LEU A 309 -6.62 10.38 2.45
N GLN A 310 -5.56 9.59 2.65
CA GLN A 310 -5.63 8.22 3.14
C GLN A 310 -6.12 8.14 4.61
N GLY A 311 -5.66 9.08 5.45
CA GLY A 311 -6.20 9.27 6.80
C GLY A 311 -7.69 9.65 6.80
N ARG A 312 -8.13 10.46 5.83
CA ARG A 312 -9.55 10.78 5.67
C ARG A 312 -10.35 9.59 5.14
N GLU A 313 -9.83 8.83 4.18
CA GLU A 313 -10.49 7.67 3.58
C GLU A 313 -10.74 6.58 4.62
N SER A 314 -9.74 6.27 5.44
CA SER A 314 -9.89 5.33 6.57
C SER A 314 -10.92 5.81 7.60
N TYR A 315 -10.95 7.11 7.92
CA TYR A 315 -12.02 7.69 8.76
C TYR A 315 -13.42 7.57 8.12
N CYS A 316 -13.55 7.80 6.81
CA CYS A 316 -14.82 7.60 6.10
C CYS A 316 -15.25 6.13 6.14
N ALA A 317 -14.34 5.20 5.86
CA ALA A 317 -14.61 3.77 5.83
C ALA A 317 -15.04 3.22 7.20
N THR A 318 -14.42 3.67 8.29
CA THR A 318 -14.81 3.30 9.66
C THR A 318 -16.18 3.86 10.05
N LEU A 319 -16.50 5.09 9.68
CA LEU A 319 -17.84 5.69 9.89
C LEU A 319 -18.92 4.96 9.08
N GLU A 320 -18.64 4.62 7.82
CA GLU A 320 -19.54 3.84 6.96
C GLU A 320 -19.76 2.42 7.50
N ALA A 321 -18.70 1.75 7.96
CA ALA A 321 -18.78 0.43 8.61
C ALA A 321 -19.62 0.47 9.90
N LEU A 322 -19.42 1.49 10.75
CA LEU A 322 -20.22 1.71 11.96
C LEU A 322 -21.68 2.03 11.63
N THR A 323 -21.93 2.79 10.56
CA THR A 323 -23.29 3.07 10.08
C THR A 323 -23.96 1.80 9.51
N ALA A 324 -23.17 0.88 8.93
CA ALA A 324 -23.65 -0.41 8.45
C ALA A 324 -23.99 -1.35 9.62
N SER A 325 -23.11 -1.50 10.61
CA SER A 325 -23.37 -2.34 11.80
C SER A 325 -24.59 -1.85 12.58
N TYR A 326 -24.68 -0.54 12.83
CA TYR A 326 -25.84 0.11 13.44
C TYR A 326 -27.16 -0.23 12.73
N ARG A 327 -27.17 -0.19 11.39
CA ARG A 327 -28.36 -0.55 10.59
C ARG A 327 -28.70 -2.04 10.67
N THR A 328 -27.71 -2.93 10.67
CA THR A 328 -27.96 -4.36 10.83
C THR A 328 -28.47 -4.72 12.23
N GLU A 329 -28.00 -4.03 13.26
CA GLU A 329 -28.36 -4.29 14.64
C GLU A 329 -29.77 -3.78 14.97
N ILE A 330 -30.10 -2.54 14.59
CA ILE A 330 -31.45 -1.96 14.79
C ILE A 330 -32.50 -2.57 13.88
N GLY A 331 -32.11 -3.01 12.68
CA GLY A 331 -32.98 -3.80 11.80
C GLY A 331 -33.46 -5.10 12.46
N ASN A 332 -32.67 -5.66 13.39
CA ASN A 332 -33.02 -6.86 14.15
C ASN A 332 -33.79 -6.54 15.45
N GLN A 333 -33.46 -5.46 16.16
CA GLN A 333 -34.06 -5.16 17.47
C GLN A 333 -35.51 -4.64 17.45
N PHE A 334 -35.99 -4.08 16.33
CA PHE A 334 -37.36 -3.57 16.20
C PHE A 334 -38.24 -4.34 15.18
N SER A 335 -37.85 -5.59 14.88
CA SER A 335 -38.65 -6.48 14.02
C SER A 335 -39.81 -7.11 14.81
N GLU A 336 -40.76 -6.28 15.25
CA GLU A 336 -42.07 -6.78 15.67
C GLU A 336 -42.76 -7.44 14.47
N LYS A 337 -43.26 -8.67 14.66
CA LYS A 337 -44.03 -9.40 13.64
C LYS A 337 -45.17 -8.52 13.09
N PRO A 338 -45.17 -8.15 11.80
CA PRO A 338 -46.35 -7.56 11.19
C PRO A 338 -47.41 -8.64 11.04
N SER A 339 -48.39 -8.65 11.93
CA SER A 339 -49.49 -9.60 11.85
C SER A 339 -50.40 -9.29 10.67
N SER A 340 -50.43 -10.23 9.72
CA SER A 340 -51.51 -10.40 8.73
C SER A 340 -51.68 -9.35 7.62
N ARG A 341 -51.18 -9.74 6.43
CA ARG A 341 -51.96 -9.70 5.17
C ARG A 341 -52.21 -8.32 4.51
N ARG A 342 -51.16 -7.77 3.89
CA ARG A 342 -51.13 -7.49 2.42
C ARG A 342 -49.77 -6.92 2.01
N GLU A 343 -48.95 -7.76 1.38
CA GLU A 343 -47.83 -7.26 0.56
C GLU A 343 -48.35 -6.83 -0.81
N THR A 344 -47.99 -5.62 -1.24
CA THR A 344 -47.01 -5.45 -2.32
C THR A 344 -46.76 -3.96 -2.59
N LEU A 345 -45.48 -3.60 -2.72
CA LEU A 345 -44.97 -2.35 -3.29
C LEU A 345 -45.37 -1.04 -2.56
N ASN A 346 -44.43 -0.47 -1.81
CA ASN A 346 -43.85 0.86 -2.07
C ASN A 346 -42.91 1.31 -0.94
N MET A 347 -41.64 1.58 -1.26
CA MET A 347 -40.86 2.75 -0.80
C MET A 347 -39.37 2.62 -1.23
N ARG A 348 -39.08 2.88 -2.52
CA ARG A 348 -37.76 3.36 -2.90
C ARG A 348 -37.74 4.88 -2.70
N ARG A 349 -36.65 5.38 -2.10
CA ARG A 349 -36.46 6.75 -1.64
C ARG A 349 -36.85 7.81 -2.67
N ARG A 350 -37.55 8.86 -2.24
CA ARG A 350 -37.60 10.15 -2.95
C ARG A 350 -36.38 10.99 -2.59
N SER A 351 -35.62 11.38 -3.60
CA SER A 351 -35.04 12.72 -3.66
C SER A 351 -36.07 13.67 -4.31
N THR A 352 -36.01 14.96 -3.99
CA THR A 352 -36.90 16.03 -4.51
C THR A 352 -36.26 16.77 -5.70
N PRO A 353 -36.93 17.72 -6.38
CA PRO A 353 -38.24 17.58 -7.04
C PRO A 353 -38.27 18.19 -8.47
N VAL A 354 -39.14 17.69 -9.37
CA VAL A 354 -39.59 18.42 -10.58
C VAL A 354 -41.11 18.18 -10.78
N LEU A 355 -41.80 19.11 -11.46
CA LEU A 355 -43.27 19.28 -11.48
C LEU A 355 -44.07 18.20 -12.25
N SER A 356 -45.33 18.01 -11.83
CA SER A 356 -46.50 17.39 -12.49
C SER A 356 -46.83 17.99 -13.89
N ILE A 357 -47.66 17.47 -14.83
CA ILE A 357 -48.57 16.30 -15.11
C ILE A 357 -48.98 16.43 -16.63
N PRO A 358 -49.56 15.47 -17.43
CA PRO A 358 -50.36 14.26 -17.11
C PRO A 358 -50.05 12.92 -17.89
N THR A 359 -50.61 11.83 -17.33
CA THR A 359 -51.41 10.72 -17.93
C THR A 359 -51.17 10.09 -19.34
N ALA A 360 -50.59 8.87 -19.35
CA ALA A 360 -50.87 7.65 -20.19
C ALA A 360 -50.72 7.66 -21.74
N PRO A 361 -50.65 6.48 -22.44
CA PRO A 361 -50.31 5.10 -22.04
C PRO A 361 -49.11 4.48 -22.82
N GLU A 362 -48.80 3.20 -22.55
CA GLU A 362 -47.89 2.23 -23.22
C GLU A 362 -47.03 2.70 -24.42
N LYS A 363 -45.69 2.56 -24.29
CA LYS A 363 -44.77 2.45 -25.44
C LYS A 363 -43.52 1.63 -25.12
N ARG A 364 -42.95 1.02 -26.18
CA ARG A 364 -41.84 0.05 -26.13
C ARG A 364 -40.52 0.70 -25.71
N MET A 365 -39.57 -0.11 -25.20
CA MET A 365 -38.19 0.29 -24.90
C MET A 365 -37.58 1.11 -26.04
N ASP A 366 -36.97 2.25 -25.70
CA ASP A 366 -36.39 3.16 -26.66
C ASP A 366 -35.18 2.55 -27.37
N SER A 367 -35.13 2.71 -28.69
CA SER A 367 -34.08 2.13 -29.56
C SER A 367 -32.67 2.64 -29.24
N SER A 368 -32.55 3.79 -28.57
CA SER A 368 -31.29 4.40 -28.16
C SER A 368 -30.51 3.54 -27.17
N ASP A 369 -31.18 3.01 -26.14
CA ASP A 369 -30.51 2.24 -25.08
C ASP A 369 -30.10 0.85 -25.57
N PHE A 370 -30.93 0.23 -26.41
CA PHE A 370 -30.57 -1.01 -27.10
C PHE A 370 -29.34 -0.84 -27.99
N GLN A 371 -29.23 0.29 -28.71
CA GLN A 371 -28.06 0.61 -29.53
C GLN A 371 -26.80 0.90 -28.69
N ALA A 372 -26.93 1.53 -27.53
CA ALA A 372 -25.83 1.75 -26.60
C ALA A 372 -25.29 0.41 -26.03
N ILE A 373 -26.18 -0.47 -25.56
CA ILE A 373 -25.83 -1.80 -25.05
C ILE A 373 -25.21 -2.66 -26.17
N ALA A 374 -25.76 -2.60 -27.39
CA ALA A 374 -25.18 -3.25 -28.56
C ALA A 374 -23.75 -2.78 -28.86
N GLY A 375 -23.47 -1.49 -28.69
CA GLY A 375 -22.15 -0.90 -28.84
C GLY A 375 -21.15 -1.38 -27.78
N VAL A 376 -21.61 -1.64 -26.55
CA VAL A 376 -20.77 -2.17 -25.46
C VAL A 376 -20.48 -3.66 -25.67
N LEU A 377 -21.50 -4.48 -25.94
CA LEU A 377 -21.34 -5.91 -26.21
C LEU A 377 -20.39 -6.18 -27.38
N ARG A 378 -20.50 -5.39 -28.47
CA ARG A 378 -19.60 -5.50 -29.63
C ARG A 378 -18.15 -5.18 -29.30
N ARG A 379 -17.86 -4.24 -28.39
CA ARG A 379 -16.47 -3.96 -27.91
C ARG A 379 -15.90 -5.11 -27.08
N ILE A 380 -16.76 -5.87 -26.41
CA ILE A 380 -16.41 -7.07 -25.64
C ILE A 380 -16.31 -8.31 -26.55
N GLY A 381 -16.72 -8.20 -27.82
CA GLY A 381 -16.69 -9.28 -28.81
C GLY A 381 -17.92 -10.19 -28.76
N LEU A 382 -19.03 -9.74 -28.16
CA LEU A 382 -20.30 -10.46 -28.08
C LEU A 382 -21.35 -9.83 -28.99
N SER A 383 -22.27 -10.66 -29.49
CA SER A 383 -23.44 -10.20 -30.24
C SER A 383 -24.61 -9.93 -29.30
N VAL A 384 -25.50 -9.01 -29.69
CA VAL A 384 -26.76 -8.77 -28.99
C VAL A 384 -27.67 -9.99 -29.10
N GLU A 385 -27.66 -10.63 -30.26
CA GLU A 385 -28.46 -11.82 -30.56
C GLU A 385 -28.07 -13.02 -29.70
N SER A 386 -26.79 -13.14 -29.29
CA SER A 386 -26.35 -14.21 -28.41
C SER A 386 -26.71 -13.99 -26.93
N VAL A 387 -27.02 -12.75 -26.54
CA VAL A 387 -27.33 -12.38 -25.14
C VAL A 387 -28.83 -12.27 -24.89
N PHE A 388 -29.61 -11.82 -25.89
CA PHE A 388 -31.05 -11.54 -25.76
C PHE A 388 -31.95 -12.45 -26.63
N GLN A 389 -31.45 -13.64 -27.00
CA GLN A 389 -32.23 -14.63 -27.75
C GLN A 389 -33.49 -15.03 -26.94
N SER A 390 -34.67 -14.82 -27.52
CA SER A 390 -35.95 -15.10 -26.87
C SER A 390 -36.25 -16.60 -26.82
N GLU A 391 -36.99 -17.04 -25.80
CA GLU A 391 -37.25 -18.45 -25.44
C GLU A 391 -38.22 -19.19 -26.40
N GLU A 392 -38.20 -18.88 -27.70
CA GLU A 392 -39.16 -19.43 -28.69
C GLU A 392 -38.67 -20.69 -29.42
N GLN A 393 -37.47 -21.21 -29.13
CA GLN A 393 -37.03 -22.54 -29.59
C GLN A 393 -36.50 -23.40 -28.44
N GLU A 394 -36.83 -24.69 -28.51
CA GLU A 394 -36.88 -25.62 -27.39
C GLU A 394 -35.52 -25.85 -26.69
N GLY A 395 -35.50 -25.65 -25.37
CA GLY A 395 -34.69 -26.50 -24.49
C GLY A 395 -33.40 -25.96 -23.87
N ASN A 396 -33.00 -24.69 -24.06
CA ASN A 396 -31.76 -24.20 -23.43
C ASN A 396 -31.75 -22.71 -23.01
N GLY A 397 -32.54 -22.37 -21.98
CA GLY A 397 -32.66 -21.02 -21.39
C GLY A 397 -31.43 -20.47 -20.64
N HIS A 398 -30.22 -20.97 -20.92
CA HIS A 398 -28.97 -20.49 -20.32
C HIS A 398 -27.94 -19.99 -21.35
N CYS A 399 -28.29 -19.95 -22.65
CA CYS A 399 -27.32 -19.59 -23.71
C CYS A 399 -26.70 -18.19 -23.54
N GLY A 400 -27.50 -17.17 -23.20
CA GLY A 400 -27.01 -15.79 -23.06
C GLY A 400 -26.15 -15.53 -21.83
N ASP A 401 -26.57 -16.05 -20.67
CA ASP A 401 -25.80 -15.93 -19.42
C ASP A 401 -24.49 -16.72 -19.49
N ASN A 402 -24.50 -17.91 -20.10
CA ASN A 402 -23.28 -18.69 -20.33
C ASN A 402 -22.32 -17.95 -21.26
N ALA A 403 -22.80 -17.35 -22.37
CA ALA A 403 -21.94 -16.58 -23.28
C ALA A 403 -21.29 -15.36 -22.59
N LEU A 404 -21.99 -14.70 -21.65
CA LEU A 404 -21.42 -13.63 -20.82
C LEU A 404 -20.42 -14.16 -19.79
N PHE A 405 -20.72 -15.30 -19.16
CA PHE A 405 -19.87 -15.94 -18.17
C PHE A 405 -18.56 -16.47 -18.76
N ASP A 406 -18.64 -17.20 -19.87
CA ASP A 406 -17.49 -17.73 -20.62
C ASP A 406 -16.59 -16.58 -21.08
N LYS A 407 -17.18 -15.49 -21.64
CA LYS A 407 -16.41 -14.31 -22.05
C LYS A 407 -15.72 -13.61 -20.88
N LYS A 408 -16.36 -13.55 -19.71
CA LYS A 408 -15.75 -13.03 -18.48
C LYS A 408 -14.57 -13.93 -18.05
N GLN A 409 -14.71 -15.24 -18.14
CA GLN A 409 -13.66 -16.20 -17.82
C GLN A 409 -12.46 -16.06 -18.78
N ASP A 410 -12.71 -15.99 -20.09
CA ASP A 410 -11.70 -15.72 -21.14
C ASP A 410 -10.90 -14.44 -20.85
N ILE A 411 -11.57 -13.36 -20.46
CA ILE A 411 -10.92 -12.07 -20.17
C ILE A 411 -10.03 -12.18 -18.93
N VAL A 412 -10.51 -12.85 -17.86
CA VAL A 412 -9.72 -13.08 -16.64
C VAL A 412 -8.52 -13.98 -16.93
N GLU A 413 -8.67 -14.99 -17.77
CA GLU A 413 -7.59 -15.88 -18.18
C GLU A 413 -6.57 -15.18 -19.09
N CYS A 414 -7.03 -14.38 -20.04
CA CYS A 414 -6.17 -13.53 -20.88
C CYS A 414 -5.35 -12.55 -20.04
N LEU A 415 -5.96 -11.89 -19.04
CA LEU A 415 -5.25 -10.99 -18.11
C LEU A 415 -4.23 -11.74 -17.25
N ARG A 416 -4.56 -12.95 -16.75
CA ARG A 416 -3.61 -13.82 -16.05
C ARG A 416 -2.43 -14.18 -16.94
N ASN A 417 -2.68 -14.64 -18.15
CA ASN A 417 -1.66 -15.05 -19.12
C ASN A 417 -0.77 -13.87 -19.54
N LEU A 418 -1.33 -12.67 -19.73
CA LEU A 418 -0.56 -11.45 -19.97
C LEU A 418 0.32 -11.09 -18.76
N SER A 419 -0.22 -11.21 -17.53
CA SER A 419 0.54 -10.90 -16.31
C SER A 419 1.70 -11.88 -16.05
N VAL A 420 1.54 -13.17 -16.41
CA VAL A 420 2.59 -14.19 -16.31
C VAL A 420 3.61 -14.00 -17.44
N GLY A 421 3.15 -13.78 -18.67
CA GLY A 421 3.98 -13.51 -19.84
C GLY A 421 4.82 -12.24 -19.73
N ALA A 422 4.33 -11.20 -19.05
CA ALA A 422 5.10 -9.99 -18.76
C ALA A 422 6.13 -10.21 -17.64
N LYS A 423 5.83 -11.05 -16.64
CA LYS A 423 6.75 -11.33 -15.52
C LYS A 423 7.93 -12.23 -15.92
N LEU A 424 7.74 -13.20 -16.82
CA LEU A 424 8.81 -14.11 -17.27
C LEU A 424 10.09 -13.40 -17.77
N PRO A 425 10.04 -12.48 -18.75
CA PRO A 425 11.23 -11.80 -19.26
C PRO A 425 11.85 -10.83 -18.24
N LEU A 426 11.03 -10.22 -17.37
CA LEU A 426 11.50 -9.40 -16.25
C LEU A 426 12.33 -10.22 -15.26
N VAL A 427 11.85 -11.40 -14.86
CA VAL A 427 12.60 -12.30 -13.97
C VAL A 427 13.88 -12.81 -14.64
N ALA A 428 13.83 -13.13 -15.94
CA ALA A 428 15.01 -13.56 -16.70
C ALA A 428 16.10 -12.47 -16.81
N GLY A 429 15.72 -11.19 -16.85
CA GLY A 429 16.66 -10.06 -16.82
C GLY A 429 17.15 -9.69 -15.40
N LEU A 430 16.30 -9.86 -14.38
CA LEU A 430 16.62 -9.51 -13.00
C LEU A 430 17.63 -10.47 -12.37
N ILE A 431 17.49 -11.79 -12.59
CA ILE A 431 18.38 -12.80 -11.97
C ILE A 431 19.87 -12.57 -12.32
N PRO A 432 20.28 -12.35 -13.59
CA PRO A 432 21.67 -12.04 -13.91
C PRO A 432 22.13 -10.69 -13.33
N SER A 433 21.24 -9.70 -13.23
CA SER A 433 21.54 -8.38 -12.64
C SER A 433 21.79 -8.49 -11.13
N ASP A 434 20.99 -9.29 -10.42
CA ASP A 434 21.17 -9.56 -8.98
C ASP A 434 22.43 -10.41 -8.74
N GLN A 435 22.73 -11.37 -9.60
CA GLN A 435 24.00 -12.11 -9.53
C GLN A 435 25.20 -11.20 -9.79
N ALA A 436 25.14 -10.31 -10.77
CA ALA A 436 26.20 -9.34 -11.05
C ALA A 436 26.38 -8.34 -9.88
N SER A 437 25.29 -7.84 -9.28
CA SER A 437 25.37 -6.93 -8.13
C SER A 437 25.89 -7.63 -6.86
N GLN A 438 25.53 -8.91 -6.64
CA GLN A 438 26.10 -9.74 -5.57
C GLN A 438 27.59 -10.03 -5.79
N LEU A 439 28.03 -10.29 -7.04
CA LEU A 439 29.45 -10.48 -7.35
C LEU A 439 30.25 -9.18 -7.19
N LEU A 440 29.72 -8.04 -7.64
CA LEU A 440 30.34 -6.73 -7.45
C LEU A 440 30.45 -6.34 -5.97
N THR A 441 29.37 -6.50 -5.20
CA THR A 441 29.40 -6.23 -3.74
C THR A 441 30.35 -7.19 -3.02
N SER A 442 30.39 -8.47 -3.40
CA SER A 442 31.36 -9.44 -2.87
C SER A 442 32.79 -9.00 -3.15
N ALA A 443 33.16 -8.73 -4.41
CA ALA A 443 34.51 -8.33 -4.80
C ALA A 443 34.97 -6.99 -4.17
N LEU A 444 34.05 -6.02 -4.03
CA LEU A 444 34.31 -4.75 -3.34
C LEU A 444 34.47 -4.96 -1.82
N SER A 445 33.71 -5.87 -1.23
CA SER A 445 33.81 -6.19 0.21
C SER A 445 35.05 -7.01 0.56
N GLU A 446 35.52 -7.87 -0.35
CA GLU A 446 36.71 -8.73 -0.16
C GLU A 446 38.01 -7.92 0.00
N HIS A 447 38.07 -6.75 -0.64
CA HIS A 447 39.20 -5.81 -0.56
C HIS A 447 39.00 -4.72 0.51
N SER A 448 37.82 -4.64 1.13
CA SER A 448 37.50 -3.65 2.16
C SER A 448 37.77 -4.21 3.56
N ARG A 449 38.63 -3.52 4.33
CA ARG A 449 38.80 -3.80 5.77
C ARG A 449 37.59 -3.38 6.62
N PHE A 450 36.60 -2.71 6.02
CA PHE A 450 35.38 -2.29 6.69
C PHE A 450 34.21 -3.12 6.16
N LYS A 451 33.53 -3.83 7.06
CA LYS A 451 32.23 -4.46 6.78
C LYS A 451 31.22 -3.33 6.50
N THR A 452 30.90 -3.10 5.24
CA THR A 452 29.92 -2.09 4.80
C THR A 452 28.50 -2.55 5.17
N SER A 453 28.18 -2.44 6.46
CA SER A 453 26.82 -2.58 6.94
C SER A 453 26.04 -1.32 6.59
N LEU A 454 24.93 -1.46 5.86
CA LEU A 454 23.96 -0.39 5.65
C LEU A 454 23.05 -0.15 6.87
N LEU A 455 23.25 -0.91 7.95
CA LEU A 455 22.54 -0.71 9.21
C LEU A 455 23.10 0.52 9.93
N ASP A 456 22.19 1.43 10.29
CA ASP A 456 22.49 2.59 11.12
C ASP A 456 23.05 2.14 12.48
N VAL A 457 24.27 2.59 12.78
CA VAL A 457 25.00 2.29 14.01
C VAL A 457 24.26 2.79 15.25
N GLU A 458 23.36 3.77 15.12
CA GLU A 458 22.47 4.16 16.22
C GLU A 458 21.33 3.17 16.46
N GLN A 459 20.77 2.56 15.42
CA GLN A 459 19.71 1.55 15.59
C GLN A 459 20.25 0.26 16.19
N ASP A 460 21.44 -0.18 15.77
CA ASP A 460 22.11 -1.36 16.33
C ASP A 460 22.42 -1.20 17.84
N LYS A 461 22.83 0.01 18.26
CA LYS A 461 22.97 0.38 19.67
C LYS A 461 21.63 0.39 20.41
N LYS A 462 20.59 1.01 19.85
CA LYS A 462 19.24 1.06 20.45
C LYS A 462 18.64 -0.36 20.61
N LEU A 463 18.90 -1.26 19.65
CA LEU A 463 18.53 -2.67 19.73
C LEU A 463 19.32 -3.41 20.81
N SER A 464 20.63 -3.22 20.88
CA SER A 464 21.49 -3.80 21.92
C SER A 464 21.08 -3.34 23.33
N ASP A 465 20.75 -2.06 23.50
CA ASP A 465 20.25 -1.51 24.75
C ASP A 465 18.90 -2.14 25.13
N LEU A 466 17.98 -2.28 24.17
CA LEU A 466 16.67 -2.90 24.37
C LEU A 466 16.77 -4.40 24.70
N GLU A 467 17.67 -5.13 24.03
CA GLU A 467 18.00 -6.53 24.35
C GLU A 467 18.57 -6.64 25.79
N SER A 468 19.44 -5.70 26.19
CA SER A 468 19.95 -5.66 27.57
C SER A 468 18.84 -5.39 28.61
N GLN A 469 17.83 -4.58 28.27
CA GLN A 469 16.68 -4.30 29.12
C GLN A 469 15.72 -5.51 29.19
N LEU A 470 15.46 -6.19 28.07
CA LEU A 470 14.71 -7.45 28.06
C LEU A 470 15.43 -8.53 28.88
N GLY A 471 16.75 -8.66 28.77
CA GLY A 471 17.55 -9.58 29.58
C GLY A 471 17.54 -9.24 31.08
N GLN A 472 17.38 -7.96 31.45
CA GLN A 472 17.16 -7.54 32.84
C GLN A 472 15.74 -7.86 33.32
N LEU A 473 14.72 -7.62 32.48
CA LEU A 473 13.33 -7.93 32.79
C LEU A 473 13.11 -9.44 32.95
N GLN A 474 13.69 -10.25 32.07
CA GLN A 474 13.69 -11.71 32.16
C GLN A 474 14.32 -12.18 33.47
N LYS A 475 15.50 -11.66 33.84
CA LYS A 475 16.14 -11.95 35.14
C LYS A 475 15.31 -11.45 36.33
N GLY A 476 14.50 -10.41 36.17
CA GLY A 476 13.54 -9.95 37.17
C GLY A 476 12.38 -10.94 37.35
N ILE A 477 11.83 -11.44 36.25
CA ILE A 477 10.77 -12.46 36.21
C ILE A 477 11.28 -13.80 36.78
N GLU A 478 12.48 -14.25 36.40
CA GLU A 478 13.11 -15.46 36.96
C GLU A 478 13.43 -15.35 38.46
N ARG A 479 13.51 -14.13 39.01
CA ARG A 479 13.71 -13.86 40.45
C ARG A 479 12.41 -13.68 41.22
N LEU A 480 11.27 -13.52 40.54
CA LEU A 480 9.96 -13.42 41.18
C LEU A 480 9.52 -14.82 41.62
N ASN A 481 9.72 -15.12 42.90
CA ASN A 481 9.31 -16.40 43.46
C ASN A 481 7.78 -16.48 43.62
N LEU A 482 7.14 -17.12 42.64
CA LEU A 482 5.69 -17.34 42.58
C LEU A 482 5.15 -18.17 43.75
N ASP A 483 5.99 -18.96 44.44
CA ASP A 483 5.57 -19.78 45.59
C ASP A 483 5.10 -18.93 46.78
N VAL A 484 5.47 -17.63 46.84
CA VAL A 484 4.98 -16.70 47.87
C VAL A 484 3.46 -16.51 47.77
N LEU A 485 2.87 -16.64 46.57
CA LEU A 485 1.42 -16.56 46.37
C LEU A 485 0.69 -17.85 46.79
N TYR A 486 1.40 -18.98 46.89
CA TYR A 486 0.87 -20.26 47.36
C TYR A 486 1.05 -20.48 48.86
N GLN A 487 1.87 -19.67 49.54
CA GLN A 487 1.97 -19.70 50.99
C GLN A 487 0.71 -19.09 51.62
N ARG A 488 -0.25 -19.95 52.02
CA ARG A 488 -1.36 -19.58 52.90
C ARG A 488 -0.83 -18.78 54.08
N ASP A 489 -1.27 -17.52 54.21
CA ASP A 489 -0.84 -16.69 55.32
C ASP A 489 -1.45 -17.21 56.62
N ARG A 490 -0.60 -17.77 57.48
CA ARG A 490 -0.97 -18.25 58.83
C ARG A 490 -1.53 -17.13 59.72
N SER A 491 -1.32 -15.86 59.38
CA SER A 491 -1.96 -14.73 60.05
C SER A 491 -3.46 -14.63 59.69
N GLN A 492 -3.80 -14.95 58.44
CA GLN A 492 -5.17 -14.93 57.91
C GLN A 492 -5.99 -16.11 58.45
N GLU A 493 -5.41 -17.32 58.56
CA GLU A 493 -6.06 -18.46 59.23
C GLU A 493 -6.35 -18.15 60.72
N LYS A 494 -5.39 -17.59 61.45
CA LYS A 494 -5.57 -17.15 62.85
C LYS A 494 -6.56 -15.99 63.01
N PHE A 495 -6.81 -15.23 61.95
CA PHE A 495 -7.84 -14.20 61.93
C PHE A 495 -9.22 -14.85 61.74
N MET A 496 -9.35 -15.80 60.81
CA MET A 496 -10.57 -16.57 60.59
C MET A 496 -10.97 -17.41 61.82
N GLU A 497 -10.02 -18.07 62.49
CA GLU A 497 -10.26 -18.82 63.75
C GLU A 497 -10.70 -17.93 64.92
N LYS A 498 -10.49 -16.61 64.86
CA LYS A 498 -10.96 -15.66 65.89
C LYS A 498 -12.36 -15.10 65.61
N TRP A 499 -12.92 -15.40 64.44
CA TRP A 499 -14.23 -14.93 63.97
C TRP A 499 -15.22 -16.06 63.69
N ALA A 500 -14.82 -17.29 64.03
CA ALA A 500 -15.69 -18.48 64.17
C ALA A 500 -15.92 -18.77 65.66
#